data_AF-A0A354JS99-F1
#
_entry.id   AF-A0A354JS99-F1
#
_cell.length_a   1.000
_cell.length_b   1.000
_cell.length_c   1.000
_cell.angle_alpha   90.00
_cell.angle_beta   90.00
_cell.angle_gamma   90.00
#
_symmetry.space_group_name_H-M   'P 1'
#
loop_
_entity.id
_entity.type
_entity.pdbx_description
1 polymer ?
#
loop_
_entity_poly.entity_id
_entity_poly.type
_entity_poly.pdbx_seq_one_letter_code
_entity_poly.pdbx_strand_id
1 'polypeptide(L)' 'METVEKIKKRLIEKILIIQNKDFLEALDKLISTSVSDSEPVNLTDEQKIMLEMSEDDIANGELISQEAMDKRNMEWLNAM' A
#
# COMPACT_ATOMS: atom_id res chain seq x y z
N MET A 1 -0.96 -31.13 -4.33
CA MET A 1 0.01 -30.09 -4.77
C MET A 1 0.11 -29.05 -3.65
N GLU A 2 1.31 -28.64 -3.26
CA GLU A 2 1.44 -27.49 -2.35
C GLU A 2 0.90 -26.24 -3.05
N THR A 3 0.08 -25.46 -2.35
CA THR A 3 -0.39 -24.18 -2.85
C THR A 3 0.70 -23.13 -2.65
N VAL A 4 0.73 -22.11 -3.51
CA VAL A 4 1.65 -20.97 -3.38
C VAL A 4 1.61 -20.36 -1.98
N GLU A 5 0.41 -20.27 -1.38
CA GLU A 5 0.21 -19.77 -0.02
C GLU A 5 0.89 -20.62 1.07
N LYS A 6 0.89 -21.96 0.93
CA LYS A 6 1.62 -22.83 1.87
C LYS A 6 3.14 -22.62 1.79
N ILE A 7 3.65 -22.36 0.60
CA ILE A 7 5.07 -22.09 0.38
C ILE A 7 5.46 -20.75 1.02
N LYS A 8 4.69 -19.68 0.79
CA LYS A 8 4.91 -18.35 1.38
C LYS A 8 4.92 -18.39 2.90
N LYS A 9 3.91 -19.02 3.51
CA LYS A 9 3.80 -19.11 4.98
C LYS A 9 5.03 -19.79 5.60
N ARG A 10 5.47 -20.91 5.01
CA ARG A 10 6.68 -21.63 5.47
C ARG A 10 7.95 -20.79 5.32
N LEU A 11 8.07 -19.97 4.28
CA LEU A 11 9.21 -19.08 4.10
C LEU A 11 9.23 -17.97 5.16
N ILE A 12 8.08 -17.36 5.47
CA ILE A 12 7.95 -16.35 6.54
C ILE A 12 8.41 -16.93 7.89
N GLU A 13 7.93 -18.13 8.24
CA GLU A 13 8.32 -18.80 9.48
C GLU A 13 9.84 -19.03 9.57
N LYS A 14 10.48 -19.41 8.46
CA LYS A 14 11.94 -19.59 8.42
C LYS A 14 12.70 -18.28 8.55
N ILE A 15 12.23 -17.21 7.90
CA ILE A 15 12.84 -15.88 7.96
C ILE A 15 12.82 -15.34 9.39
N LEU A 16 11.72 -15.53 10.12
CA LEU A 16 11.57 -15.06 11.50
C LEU A 16 12.58 -15.69 12.49
N ILE A 17 13.13 -16.86 12.18
CA ILE A 17 14.07 -17.59 13.06
C ILE A 17 15.53 -17.24 12.74
N ILE A 18 15.81 -16.67 11.56
CA ILE A 18 17.17 -16.33 11.14
C ILE A 18 17.66 -15.12 11.93
N GLN A 19 18.81 -15.27 12.59
CA GLN A 19 19.50 -14.18 13.30
C GLN A 19 20.74 -13.66 12.55
N ASN A 20 21.16 -14.34 11.49
CA ASN A 20 22.33 -13.97 10.73
C ASN A 20 21.99 -12.79 9.80
N LYS A 21 22.58 -11.63 10.08
CA LYS A 21 22.38 -10.39 9.32
C LYS A 21 22.80 -10.52 7.86
N ASP A 22 24.00 -11.02 7.59
CA ASP A 22 24.54 -11.14 6.22
C ASP A 22 23.65 -12.02 5.34
N PHE A 23 23.06 -13.06 5.93
CA PHE A 23 22.10 -13.92 5.25
C PHE A 23 20.79 -13.19 4.93
N LEU A 24 20.26 -12.40 5.86
CA LEU A 24 19.06 -11.59 5.64
C LEU A 24 19.30 -10.53 4.55
N GLU A 25 20.48 -9.91 4.52
CA GLU A 25 20.85 -8.94 3.47
C GLU A 25 20.97 -9.60 2.09
N ALA A 26 21.59 -10.78 2.01
CA ALA A 26 21.65 -11.54 0.76
C ALA A 26 20.27 -12.00 0.28
N LEU A 27 19.39 -12.39 1.21
CA LEU A 27 18.02 -12.81 0.93
C LEU A 27 17.16 -11.63 0.45
N ASP A 28 17.26 -10.48 1.10
CA ASP A 28 16.59 -9.24 0.69
C ASP A 28 16.95 -8.88 -0.75
N LYS A 29 18.25 -8.83 -1.05
CA LYS A 29 18.76 -8.56 -2.41
C LYS A 29 18.23 -9.56 -3.44
N LEU A 30 18.20 -10.85 -3.11
CA LEU A 30 17.68 -11.90 -3.99
C LEU A 30 16.19 -11.67 -4.30
N ILE A 31 15.39 -11.37 -3.28
CA ILE A 31 13.97 -11.10 -3.43
C ILE A 31 13.76 -9.84 -4.28
N SER A 32 14.47 -8.74 -4.00
CA SER A 32 14.37 -7.50 -4.78
C SER A 32 14.71 -7.69 -6.27
N THR A 33 15.62 -8.60 -6.61
CA THR A 33 15.94 -8.91 -8.02
C THR A 33 14.95 -9.84 -8.72
N SER A 34 14.11 -10.55 -7.95
CA SER A 34 13.13 -11.51 -8.47
C SER A 34 11.70 -10.98 -8.51
N VAL A 35 11.44 -9.87 -7.80
CA VAL A 35 10.26 -9.04 -8.04
C VAL A 35 10.50 -8.30 -9.35
N SER A 36 10.19 -8.95 -10.47
CA SER A 36 9.87 -8.24 -11.71
C SER A 36 8.80 -7.22 -11.35
N ASP A 37 9.04 -5.95 -11.71
CA ASP A 37 8.17 -4.79 -11.51
C ASP A 37 6.76 -5.21 -11.12
N SER A 38 6.35 -4.90 -9.89
CA SER A 38 4.96 -5.02 -9.46
C SER A 38 4.09 -4.62 -10.64
N GLU A 39 3.26 -5.54 -11.16
CA GLU A 39 2.38 -5.22 -12.28
C GLU A 39 1.79 -3.84 -12.00
N PRO A 40 1.92 -2.88 -12.93
CA PRO A 40 1.45 -1.53 -12.69
C PRO A 40 0.00 -1.66 -12.24
N VAL A 41 -0.30 -1.08 -11.07
CA VAL A 41 -1.64 -1.15 -10.51
C VAL A 41 -2.56 -0.47 -11.51
N ASN A 42 -3.32 -1.28 -12.24
CA ASN A 42 -4.26 -0.80 -13.23
C ASN A 42 -5.48 -0.26 -12.49
N LEU A 43 -5.65 1.06 -12.51
CA LEU A 43 -6.83 1.71 -11.97
C LEU A 43 -8.06 1.33 -12.81
N THR A 44 -9.19 1.11 -12.15
CA THR A 44 -10.48 1.00 -12.83
C THR A 44 -10.86 2.34 -13.44
N ASP A 45 -11.81 2.33 -14.37
CA ASP A 45 -12.25 3.58 -15.01
C ASP A 45 -12.92 4.52 -14.00
N GLU A 46 -13.65 3.99 -13.01
CA GLU A 46 -14.23 4.79 -11.93
C GLU A 46 -13.16 5.46 -11.05
N GLN A 47 -12.05 4.77 -10.81
CA GLN A 47 -10.93 5.33 -10.04
C GLN A 47 -10.21 6.45 -10.80
N LYS A 48 -10.07 6.32 -12.13
CA LYS A 48 -9.53 7.39 -12.97
C LYS A 48 -10.45 8.61 -12.96
N ILE A 49 -11.76 8.40 -13.09
CA ILE A 49 -12.75 9.49 -13.01
C ILE A 49 -12.66 10.21 -11.67
N MET A 50 -12.54 9.49 -10.55
CA MET A 50 -12.37 10.12 -9.23
C MET A 50 -11.10 10.97 -9.14
N LEU A 51 -10.00 10.56 -9.77
CA LEU A 51 -8.77 11.35 -9.81
C LEU A 51 -8.94 12.58 -10.71
N GLU A 52 -9.58 12.45 -11.87
CA GLU A 52 -9.86 13.59 -12.76
C GLU A 52 -10.72 14.65 -12.05
N MET A 53 -11.76 14.23 -11.33
CA MET A 53 -12.57 15.14 -10.50
C MET A 53 -11.71 15.84 -9.43
N SER A 54 -10.78 15.13 -8.80
CA SER A 54 -9.88 15.73 -7.81
C SER A 54 -8.93 16.76 -8.43
N GLU A 55 -8.45 16.54 -9.66
CA GLU A 55 -7.61 17.51 -10.37
C GLU A 55 -8.41 18.78 -10.71
N ASP A 56 -9.68 18.62 -11.12
CA ASP A 56 -10.58 19.75 -11.36
C ASP A 56 -10.86 20.54 -10.07
N ASP A 57 -11.11 19.86 -8.94
CA ASP A 57 -11.30 20.49 -7.63
C ASP A 57 -10.06 21.30 -7.22
N ILE A 58 -8.86 20.75 -7.43
CA ILE A 58 -7.58 21.44 -7.16
C ILE A 58 -7.43 22.67 -8.06
N ALA A 59 -7.72 22.55 -9.35
CA ALA A 59 -7.60 23.65 -10.31
C ALA A 59 -8.57 24.81 -10.01
N ASN A 60 -9.77 24.47 -9.54
CA ASN A 60 -10.80 25.44 -9.16
C ASN A 60 -10.64 25.99 -7.73
N GLY A 61 -9.67 25.47 -6.97
CA GLY A 61 -9.43 25.88 -5.59
C GLY A 61 -10.51 25.40 -4.61
N GLU A 62 -11.23 24.33 -4.97
CA GLU A 62 -12.24 23.65 -4.14
C GLU A 62 -11.56 22.77 -3.06
N LEU A 63 -10.65 23.39 -2.32
CA LEU A 63 -9.83 22.75 -1.31
C LEU A 63 -10.37 23.00 0.09
N ILE A 64 -10.14 22.05 0.98
CA ILE A 64 -10.37 22.19 2.41
C ILE A 64 -9.03 22.23 3.15
N SER A 65 -8.88 23.13 4.12
CA SER A 65 -7.71 23.12 5.00
C SER A 65 -7.71 21.85 5.87
N GLN A 66 -6.52 21.34 6.19
CA GLN A 66 -6.38 20.17 7.08
C GLN A 66 -7.12 20.36 8.41
N GLU A 67 -7.04 21.53 9.03
CA GLU A 67 -7.72 21.84 10.30
C GLU A 67 -9.25 21.66 10.20
N ALA A 68 -9.87 22.15 9.11
CA ALA A 68 -11.30 22.00 8.88
C ALA A 68 -11.69 20.52 8.61
N MET A 69 -10.83 19.76 7.92
CA MET A 69 -11.03 18.33 7.71
C MET A 69 -10.95 17.56 9.04
N ASP A 70 -9.97 17.87 9.89
CA ASP A 70 -9.78 17.24 11.20
C ASP A 70 -10.97 17.51 12.12
N LYS A 71 -11.46 18.75 12.15
CA LYS A 71 -12.68 19.11 12.91
C LYS A 71 -13.89 18.29 12.45
N ARG A 72 -14.13 18.21 11.14
CA ARG A 72 -15.23 17.43 10.56
C ARG A 72 -15.09 15.94 10.91
N ASN A 73 -13.88 15.40 10.86
CA ASN A 73 -13.61 13.99 11.19
C ASN A 73 -13.90 13.72 12.68
N MET A 74 -13.50 14.62 13.58
CA MET A 74 -13.80 14.50 15.02
C MET A 74 -15.30 14.61 15.32
N GLU A 75 -16.01 15.50 14.64
CA GLU A 75 -17.47 15.59 14.74
C GLU A 75 -18.16 14.30 14.28
N TRP A 76 -17.68 13.71 13.18
CA TRP A 76 -18.19 12.43 12.68
C TRP A 76 -17.91 11.27 13.66
N LEU A 77 -16.71 11.19 14.22
CA LEU A 77 -16.34 10.17 15.21
C LEU A 77 -17.14 10.27 16.52
N ASN A 78 -17.47 11.49 16.95
CA ASN A 78 -18.27 11.73 18.16
C ASN A 78 -19.79 11.56 17.94
N ALA A 79 -20.24 11.45 16.69
CA ALA A 79 -21.64 11.20 16.35
C ALA A 79 -21.99 9.70 16.31
N MET A 80 -21.01 8.82 16.53
CA MET A 80 -21.20 7.38 16.79
C MET A 80 -21.23 7.08 18.28
#